data_AF-T1CAB1-F1
#
_entry.id   AF-T1CAB1-F1
#
_cell.length_a   1.000
_cell.length_b   1.000
_cell.length_c   1.000
_cell.angle_alpha   90.00
_cell.angle_beta   90.00
_cell.angle_gamma   90.00
#
_symmetry.space_group_name_H-M   'P 1'
#
loop_
_entity.id
_entity.type
_entity.pdbx_description
1 polymer ?
#
loop_
_entity_poly.entity_id
_entity_poly.type
_entity_poly.pdbx_seq_one_letter_code
_entity_poly.pdbx_strand_id
1 'polypeptide(L)'
;AETFSDIRSGLKFDRPGFLAVLKAVQERRVSRVVIVHEDRLARFGVDLLRRVFAGYGTDLLVLEPKPKDTPETELAQDLIAIITSFSARLYGLRSHKTRTLLSTA
;
A
#
# COMPACT_ATOMS: atom_id res chain seq x y z
N ALA A 1 11.42 15.59 -10.93
CA ALA A 1 10.23 14.96 -10.33
C ALA A 1 10.48 14.83 -8.83
N GLU A 2 9.53 15.22 -7.99
CA GLU A 2 9.62 15.02 -6.55
C GLU A 2 9.42 13.53 -6.22
N THR A 3 10.19 12.99 -5.27
CA THR A 3 10.16 11.57 -4.92
C THR A 3 9.82 11.41 -3.44
N PHE A 4 8.86 10.52 -3.15
CA PHE A 4 8.44 10.19 -1.80
C PHE A 4 8.70 8.72 -1.51
N SER A 5 9.17 8.39 -0.31
CA SER A 5 9.48 7.02 0.09
C SER A 5 9.07 6.76 1.54
N ASP A 6 8.63 5.54 1.83
CA ASP A 6 8.27 5.11 3.18
C ASP A 6 8.79 3.69 3.46
N ILE A 7 9.30 3.46 4.67
CA ILE A 7 9.65 2.12 5.17
C ILE A 7 8.55 1.67 6.12
N ARG A 8 7.37 1.33 5.57
CA ARG A 8 6.19 0.88 6.32
C ARG A 8 5.28 0.03 5.43
N SER A 9 4.43 -0.78 6.04
CA SER A 9 3.43 -1.59 5.33
C SER A 9 2.49 -0.74 4.47
N GLY A 10 2.15 -1.22 3.28
CA GLY A 10 1.11 -0.63 2.41
C GLY A 10 -0.31 -0.67 3.02
N LEU A 11 -0.50 -1.32 4.17
CA LEU A 11 -1.72 -1.25 4.99
C LEU A 11 -1.82 0.05 5.81
N LYS A 12 -0.74 0.86 5.86
CA LYS A 12 -0.65 2.08 6.66
C LYS A 12 -0.82 3.31 5.78
N PHE A 13 -1.88 4.07 6.02
CA PHE A 13 -2.18 5.32 5.32
C PHE A 13 -1.67 6.58 6.06
N ASP A 14 -1.08 6.41 7.24
CA ASP A 14 -0.41 7.45 8.03
C ASP A 14 1.10 7.57 7.71
N ARG A 15 1.52 6.94 6.61
CA ARG A 15 2.89 6.99 6.10
C ARG A 15 3.23 8.42 5.64
N PRO A 16 4.30 9.07 6.14
CA PRO A 16 4.65 10.45 5.83
C PRO A 16 4.80 10.74 4.34
N GLY A 17 5.46 9.86 3.58
CA GLY A 17 5.61 10.03 2.13
C GLY A 17 4.26 9.94 1.42
N PHE A 18 3.45 8.94 1.77
CA PHE A 18 2.08 8.83 1.27
C PHE A 18 1.21 10.06 1.60
N LEU A 19 1.25 10.56 2.84
CA LEU A 19 0.52 11.77 3.24
C LEU A 19 0.99 13.01 2.47
N ALA A 20 2.29 13.12 2.21
CA ALA A 20 2.84 14.20 1.39
C ALA A 20 2.33 14.13 -0.06
N VAL A 21 2.26 12.93 -0.65
CA VAL A 21 1.62 12.72 -1.97
C VAL A 21 0.15 13.13 -1.93
N LEU A 22 -0.63 12.65 -0.96
CA LEU A 22 -2.04 13.03 -0.82
C LEU A 22 -2.22 14.54 -0.74
N LYS A 23 -1.42 15.20 0.09
CA LYS A 23 -1.43 16.65 0.24
C LYS A 23 -1.10 17.35 -1.08
N ALA A 24 -0.07 16.91 -1.79
CA ALA A 24 0.31 17.50 -3.08
C ALA A 24 -0.78 17.34 -4.15
N VAL A 25 -1.49 16.21 -4.16
CA VAL A 25 -2.67 15.96 -5.01
C VAL A 25 -3.83 16.87 -4.64
N GLN A 26 -4.19 16.95 -3.35
CA GLN A 26 -5.30 17.78 -2.86
C GLN A 26 -5.09 19.27 -3.15
N GLU A 27 -3.85 19.73 -3.07
CA GLU A 27 -3.44 21.09 -3.37
C GLU A 27 -3.22 21.33 -4.89
N ARG A 28 -3.56 20.34 -5.73
CA ARG A 28 -3.50 20.39 -7.20
C ARG A 28 -2.11 20.77 -7.75
N ARG A 29 -1.05 20.43 -7.02
CA ARG A 29 0.34 20.70 -7.44
C ARG A 29 0.93 19.61 -8.33
N VAL A 30 0.24 18.48 -8.45
CA VAL A 30 0.72 17.28 -9.13
C VAL A 30 -0.30 16.85 -10.17
N SER A 31 0.10 16.78 -11.43
CA SER A 31 -0.74 16.28 -12.53
C SER A 31 -0.70 14.76 -12.68
N ARG A 32 0.36 14.11 -12.19
CA ARG A 32 0.51 12.65 -12.25
C ARG A 32 1.32 12.09 -11.09
N VAL A 33 0.81 11.03 -10.48
CA VAL A 33 1.54 10.16 -9.54
C VAL A 33 1.98 8.91 -10.30
N VAL A 34 3.26 8.56 -10.17
CA VAL A 34 3.84 7.38 -10.85
C VAL A 34 4.31 6.39 -9.80
N ILE A 35 3.91 5.13 -9.94
CA ILE A 35 4.32 4.02 -9.09
C ILE A 35 4.78 2.84 -9.93
N VAL A 36 5.66 2.01 -9.39
CA VAL A 36 6.11 0.80 -10.08
C VAL A 36 5.01 -0.26 -10.07
N HIS A 37 4.50 -0.61 -8.89
CA HIS A 37 3.37 -1.52 -8.68
C HIS A 37 2.34 -0.91 -7.74
N GLU A 38 1.10 -1.38 -7.79
CA GLU A 38 -0.02 -0.87 -6.98
C GLU A 38 0.21 -1.02 -5.47
N ASP A 39 0.81 -2.13 -5.04
CA ASP A 39 1.10 -2.44 -3.64
C ASP A 39 2.14 -1.49 -2.99
N ARG A 40 2.91 -0.75 -3.81
CA ARG A 40 3.81 0.33 -3.35
C ARG A 40 3.03 1.56 -2.90
N LEU A 41 1.87 1.79 -3.50
CA LEU A 41 0.98 2.88 -3.10
C LEU A 41 0.12 2.48 -1.92
N ALA A 42 -0.59 1.36 -2.01
CA ALA A 42 -1.43 0.85 -0.94
C ALA A 42 -1.71 -0.64 -1.16
N ARG A 43 -1.88 -1.39 -0.06
CA ARG A 43 -2.29 -2.80 -0.14
C ARG A 43 -3.74 -2.96 -0.58
N PHE A 44 -4.61 -2.06 -0.15
CA PHE A 44 -6.03 -2.02 -0.52
C PHE A 44 -6.43 -0.61 -0.95
N GLY A 45 -7.52 -0.49 -1.69
CA GLY A 45 -8.11 0.80 -2.02
C GLY A 45 -7.34 1.59 -3.08
N VAL A 46 -6.50 0.96 -3.89
CA VAL A 46 -5.80 1.63 -5.00
C VAL A 46 -6.79 2.18 -6.02
N ASP A 47 -7.86 1.45 -6.33
CA ASP A 47 -8.95 1.96 -7.18
C ASP A 47 -9.68 3.16 -6.58
N LEU A 48 -9.86 3.18 -5.25
CA LEU A 48 -10.41 4.33 -4.56
C LEU A 48 -9.46 5.53 -4.69
N LEU A 49 -8.16 5.33 -4.44
CA LEU A 49 -7.14 6.38 -4.59
C LEU A 49 -7.09 6.91 -6.02
N ARG A 50 -7.18 6.04 -7.03
CA ARG A 50 -7.26 6.41 -8.44
C ARG A 50 -8.44 7.35 -8.71
N ARG A 51 -9.63 7.02 -8.18
CA ARG A 51 -10.82 7.88 -8.30
C ARG A 51 -10.67 9.21 -7.57
N VAL A 52 -10.09 9.19 -6.36
CA VAL A 52 -9.82 10.40 -5.58
C VAL A 52 -8.85 11.30 -6.34
N PHE A 53 -7.74 10.76 -6.85
CA PHE A 53 -6.73 11.52 -7.59
C PHE A 53 -7.32 12.13 -8.85
N ALA A 54 -8.12 11.37 -9.61
CA ALA A 54 -8.83 11.87 -10.77
C ALA A 54 -9.75 13.05 -10.43
N GLY A 55 -10.44 13.01 -9.27
CA GLY A 55 -11.26 14.12 -8.78
C GLY A 55 -10.48 15.42 -8.52
N TYR A 56 -9.18 15.33 -8.24
CA TYR A 56 -8.28 16.48 -8.10
C TYR A 56 -7.53 16.84 -9.41
N GLY A 57 -7.78 16.12 -10.51
CA GLY A 57 -7.09 16.32 -11.79
C GLY A 57 -5.72 15.67 -11.86
N THR A 58 -5.49 14.63 -11.06
CA THR A 58 -4.22 13.88 -11.03
C THR A 58 -4.39 12.47 -11.57
N ASP A 59 -3.56 12.08 -12.54
CA ASP A 59 -3.49 10.71 -13.04
C ASP A 59 -2.66 9.79 -12.12
N LEU A 60 -3.05 8.53 -11.98
CA LEU A 60 -2.22 7.49 -11.36
C LEU A 60 -1.67 6.53 -12.43
N LEU A 61 -0.36 6.59 -12.68
CA LEU A 61 0.34 5.71 -13.61
C LEU A 61 1.05 4.58 -12.87
N VAL A 62 0.82 3.34 -13.29
CA VAL A 62 1.51 2.14 -12.79
C VAL A 62 2.43 1.65 -13.91
N LEU A 63 3.73 1.61 -13.67
CA LEU A 63 4.73 1.27 -14.69
C LEU A 63 4.77 -0.23 -14.99
N GLU A 64 4.70 -1.02 -13.93
CA GLU A 64 4.73 -2.48 -13.97
C GLU A 64 3.44 -2.98 -13.32
N PRO A 65 2.30 -2.96 -14.05
CA PRO A 65 1.11 -3.63 -13.56
C PRO A 65 1.49 -5.09 -13.26
N LYS A 66 1.14 -5.56 -12.06
CA LYS A 66 1.50 -6.90 -11.57
C LYS A 66 1.20 -7.93 -12.68
N PRO A 67 2.09 -8.90 -12.96
CA PRO A 67 1.67 -10.09 -13.69
C PRO A 67 0.47 -10.68 -12.93
N LYS A 68 -0.52 -11.21 -13.65
CA LYS A 68 -1.68 -11.83 -13.02
C LYS A 68 -1.21 -13.02 -12.19
N ASP A 69 -0.97 -12.79 -10.90
CA ASP A 69 -1.01 -13.84 -9.89
C ASP A 69 -2.38 -14.51 -9.99
N THR A 70 -2.48 -15.80 -9.65
CA THR A 70 -3.82 -16.39 -9.57
C THR A 70 -4.61 -15.68 -8.47
N PRO A 71 -5.94 -15.56 -8.58
CA PRO A 71 -6.76 -14.93 -7.55
C PRO A 71 -6.51 -15.49 -6.14
N GLU A 72 -6.22 -16.79 -6.04
CA GLU A 72 -5.89 -17.48 -4.78
C GLU A 72 -4.59 -16.96 -4.17
N THR A 73 -3.58 -16.71 -5.02
CA THR A 73 -2.26 -16.24 -4.58
C THR A 73 -2.36 -14.81 -4.05
N GLU A 74 -3.10 -13.93 -4.74
CA GLU A 74 -3.34 -12.56 -4.27
C GLU A 74 -4.10 -12.53 -2.93
N LEU A 75 -5.18 -13.31 -2.83
CA LEU A 75 -5.96 -13.46 -1.60
C LEU A 75 -5.10 -13.97 -0.43
N ALA A 76 -4.24 -14.96 -0.67
CA ALA A 76 -3.34 -15.49 0.36
C ALA A 76 -2.34 -14.42 0.83
N GLN A 77 -1.71 -13.68 -0.10
CA GLN A 77 -0.78 -12.59 0.23
C GLN A 77 -1.46 -11.50 1.06
N ASP A 78 -2.70 -11.17 0.73
CA ASP A 78 -3.49 -10.16 1.44
C ASP A 78 -3.86 -10.61 2.85
N LEU A 79 -4.29 -11.86 3.00
CA LEU A 79 -4.58 -12.46 4.29
C LEU A 79 -3.33 -12.50 5.19
N ILE A 80 -2.18 -12.92 4.65
CA ILE A 80 -0.91 -12.92 5.37
C ILE A 80 -0.55 -11.51 5.82
N ALA A 81 -0.71 -10.49 4.96
CA ALA A 81 -0.43 -9.11 5.32
C ALA A 81 -1.32 -8.62 6.47
N ILE A 82 -2.61 -8.96 6.43
CA ILE A 82 -3.58 -8.65 7.50
C ILE A 82 -3.15 -9.34 8.80
N ILE A 83 -2.99 -10.66 8.80
CA ILE A 83 -2.62 -11.44 9.99
C ILE A 83 -1.30 -10.92 10.58
N THR A 84 -0.31 -10.62 9.75
CA THR A 84 0.98 -10.04 10.17
C THR A 84 0.76 -8.71 10.89
N SER A 85 -0.02 -7.80 10.30
CA SER A 85 -0.29 -6.49 10.88
C SER A 85 -1.03 -6.60 12.23
N PHE A 86 -2.01 -7.50 12.34
CA PHE A 86 -2.73 -7.72 13.59
C PHE A 86 -1.86 -8.39 14.66
N SER A 87 -1.11 -9.44 14.28
CA SER A 87 -0.21 -10.15 15.19
C SER A 87 0.88 -9.23 15.76
N ALA A 88 1.45 -8.38 14.90
CA ALA A 88 2.41 -7.35 15.30
C ALA A 88 1.84 -6.38 16.36
N ARG A 89 0.54 -6.03 16.27
CA ARG A 89 -0.13 -5.16 17.24
C ARG A 89 -0.51 -5.89 18.53
N LEU A 90 -0.94 -7.15 18.42
CA LEU A 90 -1.39 -7.94 19.56
C LEU A 90 -0.24 -8.48 20.42
N TYR A 91 0.83 -8.94 19.78
CA TYR A 91 1.91 -9.67 20.46
C TYR A 91 3.27 -8.98 20.31
N GLY A 92 3.39 -7.98 19.45
CA GLY A 92 4.66 -7.35 19.10
C GLY A 92 5.33 -8.01 17.89
N LEU A 93 6.03 -7.20 17.09
CA LEU A 93 6.69 -7.63 15.83
C LEU A 93 7.72 -8.75 16.01
N ARG A 94 8.38 -8.81 17.16
CA ARG A 94 9.45 -9.79 17.47
C ARG A 94 9.02 -10.90 18.42
N SER A 95 7.74 -10.97 18.78
CA SER A 95 7.26 -12.00 19.70
C SER A 95 7.30 -13.39 19.05
N HIS A 96 7.69 -14.39 19.85
CA HIS A 96 7.67 -15.79 19.44
C HIS A 96 6.28 -16.20 18.93
N LYS A 97 5.21 -15.68 19.55
CA LYS A 97 3.82 -15.96 19.16
C LYS A 97 3.48 -15.44 17.77
N THR A 98 3.98 -14.25 17.39
CA THR A 98 3.84 -13.71 16.03
C THR A 98 4.55 -14.60 15.02
N ARG A 99 5.77 -15.07 15.32
CA ARG A 99 6.53 -15.96 14.44
C ARG A 99 5.83 -17.30 14.23
N THR A 100 5.31 -17.91 15.30
CA THR A 100 4.58 -19.18 15.22
C THR A 100 3.33 -19.06 14.35
N LEU A 101 2.51 -18.03 14.55
CA LEU A 101 1.30 -17.81 13.76
C LEU A 101 1.58 -17.60 12.27
N LEU A 102 2.65 -16.89 11.94
CA LEU A 102 3.06 -16.66 10.55
C LEU A 102 3.68 -17.89 9.89
N SER A 103 4.29 -18.80 10.66
CA SER A 103 4.84 -20.05 10.12
C SER A 103 3.80 -21.13 9.84
N THR A 104 2.60 -20.98 10.42
CA THR A 104 1.49 -21.94 10.27
C THR A 104 0.43 -21.49 9.26
N ALA A 105 0.54 -20.25 8.76
CA ALA A 105 -0.35 -19.65 7.77
C ALA A 105 0.32 -19.69 6.39
#